data_AF-A0A2E6XUD3-F1
#
_entry.id   AF-A0A2E6XUD3-F1
#
_cell.length_a   1.000
_cell.length_b   1.000
_cell.length_c   1.000
_cell.angle_alpha   90.00
_cell.angle_beta   90.00
_cell.angle_gamma   90.00
#
_symmetry.space_group_name_H-M   'P 1'
#
loop_
_entity.id
_entity.type
_entity.pdbx_description
1 polymer ?
#
loop_
_entity_poly.entity_id
_entity_poly.type
_entity_poly.pdbx_seq_one_letter_code
_entity_poly.pdbx_strand_id
1 'polypeptide(L)'
;MGGTLRHTYVDPLGFQCLTDPEDAVAVPAKVGSVVIFSSLTPHLTGPNHSNEVRRAYILQYAPDGVEILRGDPDAGPPTERDSQDDPVRQFPVLVGGRPATPLAS
;
A
#
# COMPACT_ATOMS: atom_id res chain seq x y z
N MET A 1 11.67 12.32 -9.84
CA MET A 1 12.01 11.44 -8.70
C MET A 1 11.38 10.08 -8.98
N GLY A 2 12.13 8.97 -8.98
CA GLY A 2 11.66 7.68 -9.50
C GLY A 2 11.92 6.52 -8.55
N GLY A 3 11.33 6.55 -7.35
CA GLY A 3 11.50 5.50 -6.34
C GLY A 3 10.60 5.73 -5.13
N THR A 4 10.75 4.87 -4.11
CA THR A 4 10.06 5.01 -2.83
C THR A 4 10.50 6.26 -2.08
N LEU A 5 9.59 6.88 -1.33
CA LEU A 5 9.92 8.00 -0.45
C LEU A 5 10.45 7.47 0.89
N ARG A 6 11.47 8.15 1.43
CA ARG A 6 12.01 7.83 2.75
C ARG A 6 10.95 8.13 3.81
N HIS A 7 10.73 7.16 4.69
CA HIS A 7 9.88 7.33 5.86
C HIS A 7 10.74 7.54 7.11
N THR A 8 10.32 8.46 7.97
CA THR A 8 10.84 8.66 9.32
C THR A 8 9.76 8.30 10.32
N TYR A 9 10.13 7.60 11.40
CA TYR A 9 9.19 7.30 12.48
C TYR A 9 9.00 8.53 13.37
N VAL A 10 7.76 8.92 13.60
CA VAL A 10 7.38 10.04 14.47
C VAL A 10 6.45 9.49 15.54
N ASP A 11 6.85 9.55 16.81
CA ASP A 11 5.99 9.13 17.91
C ASP A 11 4.97 10.24 18.24
N PRO A 12 3.66 9.93 18.42
CA PRO A 12 2.99 8.62 18.30
C PRO A 12 2.35 8.37 16.91
N LEU A 13 2.68 9.17 15.90
CA LEU A 13 2.04 9.17 14.57
C LEU A 13 2.43 7.97 13.68
N GLY A 14 3.56 7.32 13.96
CA GLY A 14 4.11 6.24 13.13
C GLY A 14 4.99 6.76 12.00
N PHE A 15 5.04 6.04 10.87
CA PHE A 15 5.89 6.38 9.73
C PHE A 15 5.32 7.52 8.89
N GLN A 16 6.14 8.54 8.64
CA GLN A 16 5.81 9.73 7.85
C GLN A 16 6.86 9.95 6.75
N CYS A 17 6.43 10.34 5.55
CA CYS A 17 7.34 10.74 4.46
C CYS A 17 7.25 12.23 4.08
N LEU A 18 6.20 12.93 4.51
CA LEU A 18 5.98 14.36 4.28
C LEU A 18 5.41 15.02 5.54
N THR A 19 5.93 16.20 5.89
CA THR A 19 5.40 17.06 6.96
C THR A 19 4.53 18.15 6.34
N ASP A 20 3.31 18.32 6.87
CA ASP A 20 2.34 19.34 6.45
C ASP A 20 2.20 19.51 4.92
N PRO A 21 1.73 18.46 4.19
CA PRO A 21 1.63 18.52 2.74
C PRO A 21 0.61 19.57 2.29
N GLU A 22 1.07 20.56 1.50
CA GLU A 22 0.26 21.70 1.06
C GLU A 22 -0.89 21.30 0.11
N ASP A 23 -0.68 20.29 -0.73
CA ASP A 23 -1.61 19.87 -1.79
C ASP A 23 -2.38 18.57 -1.47
N ALA A 24 -2.63 18.29 -0.19
CA ALA A 24 -3.39 17.09 0.20
C ALA A 24 -4.85 17.18 -0.26
N VAL A 25 -5.29 16.20 -1.06
CA VAL A 25 -6.67 16.11 -1.56
C VAL A 25 -7.44 15.03 -0.80
N ALA A 26 -8.55 15.43 -0.16
CA ALA A 26 -9.45 14.48 0.49
C ALA A 26 -10.28 13.71 -0.55
N VAL A 27 -10.37 12.39 -0.38
CA VAL A 27 -11.14 11.49 -1.26
C VAL A 27 -12.29 10.83 -0.47
N PRO A 28 -13.42 11.52 -0.26
CA PRO A 28 -14.56 10.94 0.43
C PRO A 28 -15.20 9.83 -0.42
N ALA A 29 -15.37 8.65 0.18
CA ALA A 29 -15.91 7.47 -0.48
C ALA A 29 -17.19 7.00 0.21
N LYS A 30 -18.25 6.74 -0.56
CA LYS A 30 -19.48 6.13 -0.04
C LYS A 30 -19.28 4.62 0.13
N VAL A 31 -20.11 3.97 0.96
CA VAL A 31 -20.15 2.51 1.06
C VAL A 31 -20.29 1.89 -0.34
N GLY A 32 -19.42 0.92 -0.65
CA GLY A 32 -19.35 0.27 -1.96
C GLY A 32 -18.48 0.99 -3.01
N SER A 33 -17.94 2.17 -2.71
CA SER A 33 -16.94 2.83 -3.57
C SER A 33 -15.56 2.18 -3.40
N VAL A 34 -14.73 2.28 -4.43
CA VAL A 34 -13.33 1.84 -4.42
C VAL A 34 -12.44 3.05 -4.70
N VAL A 35 -11.40 3.22 -3.88
CA VAL A 35 -10.34 4.21 -4.12
C VAL A 35 -9.10 3.44 -4.55
N ILE A 36 -8.58 3.75 -5.73
CA ILE A 36 -7.39 3.11 -6.31
C ILE A 36 -6.29 4.17 -6.38
N PHE A 37 -5.13 3.85 -5.84
CA PHE A 37 -3.95 4.71 -5.88
C PHE A 37 -2.69 3.87 -6.05
N SER A 38 -1.63 4.51 -6.53
CA SER A 38 -0.32 3.87 -6.71
C SER A 38 0.34 3.59 -5.36
N SER A 39 1.13 2.53 -5.26
CA SER A 39 1.92 2.24 -4.05
C SER A 39 2.89 3.36 -3.67
N LEU A 40 3.24 4.22 -4.62
CA LEU A 40 4.12 5.38 -4.42
C LEU A 40 3.36 6.67 -4.04
N THR A 41 2.03 6.68 -4.04
CA THR A 41 1.24 7.86 -3.68
C THR A 41 1.36 8.10 -2.17
N PRO A 42 1.93 9.24 -1.71
CA PRO A 42 1.85 9.64 -0.31
C PRO A 42 0.39 9.78 0.07
N HIS A 43 -0.04 9.09 1.12
CA HIS A 43 -1.41 9.11 1.58
C HIS A 43 -1.46 9.07 3.10
N LEU A 44 -2.52 9.66 3.65
CA LEU A 44 -2.80 9.63 5.08
C LEU A 44 -4.29 9.45 5.30
N THR A 45 -4.63 9.04 6.51
CA THR A 45 -6.01 8.99 6.98
C THR A 45 -6.13 9.92 8.18
N GLY A 46 -6.97 10.95 8.06
CA GLY A 46 -7.25 11.86 9.17
C GLY A 46 -8.04 11.19 10.31
N PRO A 47 -8.04 11.82 11.50
CA PRO A 47 -8.83 11.37 12.65
C PRO A 47 -10.31 11.24 12.31
N ASN A 48 -10.98 10.27 12.93
CA ASN A 48 -12.43 10.11 12.83
C ASN A 48 -13.11 10.87 13.96
N HIS A 49 -13.73 12.00 13.63
CA HIS A 49 -14.48 12.84 14.59
C HIS A 49 -15.97 12.50 14.67
N SER A 50 -16.42 11.46 13.96
CA SER A 50 -17.80 10.97 14.04
C SER A 50 -17.97 9.95 15.16
N ASN A 51 -19.22 9.67 15.52
CA ASN A 51 -19.58 8.61 16.47
C ASN A 51 -19.71 7.23 15.80
N GLU A 52 -19.33 7.11 14.53
CA GLU A 52 -19.49 5.90 13.72
C GLU A 52 -18.15 5.25 13.41
N VAL A 53 -18.14 3.93 13.24
CA VAL A 53 -16.93 3.18 12.86
C VAL A 53 -16.70 3.27 11.35
N ARG A 54 -15.55 3.80 10.94
CA ARG A 54 -15.11 3.77 9.53
C ARG A 54 -14.41 2.43 9.23
N ARG A 55 -15.01 1.61 8.36
CA ARG A 55 -14.45 0.34 7.89
C ARG A 55 -14.02 0.44 6.43
N ALA A 56 -12.88 -0.17 6.10
CA ALA A 56 -12.40 -0.35 4.75
C ALA A 56 -11.77 -1.74 4.61
N TYR A 57 -11.80 -2.29 3.41
CA TYR A 57 -11.04 -3.48 3.07
C TYR A 57 -9.96 -3.08 2.07
N ILE A 58 -8.70 -3.39 2.39
CA ILE A 58 -7.54 -2.97 1.60
C ILE A 58 -7.07 -4.17 0.80
N LEU A 59 -6.98 -3.98 -0.52
CA LEU A 59 -6.38 -4.93 -1.45
C LEU A 59 -5.14 -4.28 -2.04
N GLN A 60 -4.03 -5.02 -2.08
CA GLN A 60 -2.81 -4.61 -2.77
C GLN A 60 -2.61 -5.52 -3.96
N TYR A 61 -2.46 -4.90 -5.13
CA TYR A 61 -2.15 -5.60 -6.37
C TYR A 61 -0.68 -5.41 -6.69
N ALA A 62 -0.01 -6.49 -7.05
CA ALA A 62 1.38 -6.47 -7.49
C ALA A 62 1.57 -7.51 -8.61
N PRO A 63 2.59 -7.34 -9.47
CA PRO A 63 2.99 -8.38 -10.41
C PRO A 63 3.34 -9.70 -9.71
N ASP A 64 3.26 -10.80 -10.44
CA ASP A 64 3.73 -12.09 -9.95
C ASP A 64 5.24 -12.04 -9.66
N GLY A 65 5.67 -12.75 -8.63
CA GLY A 65 7.08 -12.87 -8.25
C GLY A 65 7.66 -11.66 -7.51
N VAL A 66 6.82 -10.71 -7.05
CA VAL A 66 7.31 -9.65 -6.17
C VAL A 66 7.72 -10.20 -4.80
N GLU A 67 8.73 -9.55 -4.23
CA GLU A 67 9.28 -9.87 -2.92
C GLU A 67 9.16 -8.66 -1.99
N ILE A 68 8.95 -8.89 -0.70
CA ILE A 68 9.23 -7.90 0.34
C ILE A 68 10.72 -7.98 0.68
N LEU A 69 11.40 -6.84 0.61
CA LEU A 69 12.79 -6.71 1.05
C LEU A 69 12.80 -6.31 2.52
N ARG A 70 13.44 -7.10 3.38
CA ARG A 70 13.58 -6.82 4.81
C ARG A 70 15.01 -6.41 5.16
N GLY A 71 15.13 -5.70 6.28
CA GLY A 71 16.39 -5.17 6.79
C GLY A 71 16.33 -3.65 6.92
N ASP A 72 17.38 -3.07 7.48
CA ASP A 72 17.57 -1.64 7.49
C ASP A 72 18.03 -1.16 6.10
N PRO A 73 17.24 -0.33 5.40
CA PRO A 73 17.61 0.16 4.07
C PRO A 73 18.90 1.01 4.06
N ASP A 74 19.33 1.52 5.22
CA ASP A 74 20.56 2.30 5.35
C ASP A 74 21.78 1.44 5.72
N ALA A 75 21.58 0.18 6.13
CA ALA A 75 22.65 -0.74 6.52
C ALA A 75 23.25 -1.55 5.35
N GLY A 76 22.66 -1.47 4.16
CA GLY A 76 23.14 -2.14 2.95
C GLY A 76 22.06 -2.97 2.24
N PRO A 77 22.44 -4.06 1.55
CA PRO A 77 21.47 -4.94 0.88
C PRO A 77 20.45 -5.54 1.85
N PRO A 78 19.26 -5.95 1.36
CA PRO A 78 18.26 -6.63 2.18
C PRO A 78 18.84 -7.86 2.87
N THR A 79 18.51 -8.04 4.14
CA THR A 79 18.93 -9.20 4.93
C THR A 79 18.05 -10.42 4.64
N GLU A 80 16.80 -10.19 4.26
CA GLU A 80 15.83 -11.24 3.92
C GLU A 80 14.95 -10.78 2.74
N ARG A 81 14.39 -11.76 2.04
CA ARG A 81 13.48 -11.59 0.91
C ARG A 81 12.31 -12.55 1.09
N ASP A 82 11.10 -11.99 1.12
CA ASP A 82 9.88 -12.77 1.28
C ASP A 82 9.05 -12.73 0.01
N SER A 83 8.90 -13.88 -0.66
CA SER A 83 7.96 -14.04 -1.77
C SER A 83 6.54 -13.69 -1.35
N GLN A 84 5.82 -12.97 -2.21
CA GLN A 84 4.42 -12.61 -2.01
C GLN A 84 3.47 -13.58 -2.75
N ASP A 85 3.60 -14.88 -2.48
CA ASP A 85 2.92 -15.96 -3.18
C ASP A 85 2.23 -16.98 -2.23
N ASP A 86 1.96 -16.61 -0.98
CA ASP A 86 1.32 -17.50 -0.02
C ASP A 86 -0.15 -17.74 -0.41
N PRO A 87 -0.54 -19.01 -0.59
CA PRO A 87 -1.83 -19.37 -1.18
C PRO A 87 -3.04 -19.06 -0.28
N VAL A 88 -2.83 -18.70 0.99
CA VAL A 88 -3.89 -18.38 1.95
C VAL A 88 -4.13 -16.88 2.05
N ARG A 89 -3.18 -16.04 1.61
CA ARG A 89 -3.27 -14.58 1.74
C ARG A 89 -3.01 -13.80 0.44
N GLN A 90 -2.41 -14.42 -0.57
CA GLN A 90 -2.25 -13.88 -1.91
C GLN A 90 -3.04 -14.72 -2.91
N PHE A 91 -3.98 -14.05 -3.59
CA PHE A 91 -4.92 -14.70 -4.50
C PHE A 91 -4.71 -14.21 -5.93
N PRO A 92 -4.91 -15.06 -6.95
CA PRO A 92 -4.82 -14.64 -8.34
C PRO A 92 -5.93 -13.65 -8.68
N VAL A 93 -5.60 -12.66 -9.51
CA VAL A 93 -6.62 -11.81 -10.14
C VAL A 93 -7.40 -12.66 -11.14
N LEU A 94 -8.73 -12.52 -11.17
CA LEU A 94 -9.59 -13.26 -12.07
C LEU A 94 -10.22 -12.36 -13.13
N VAL A 95 -10.31 -12.86 -14.37
CA VAL A 95 -11.07 -12.25 -15.47
C VAL A 95 -12.08 -13.29 -15.97
N GLY A 96 -13.38 -12.98 -15.88
CA GLY A 96 -14.44 -13.93 -16.24
C GLY A 96 -14.40 -15.24 -15.45
N GLY A 97 -13.94 -15.19 -14.19
CA GLY A 97 -13.84 -16.36 -13.31
C GLY A 97 -12.62 -17.26 -13.55
N ARG A 98 -11.69 -16.86 -14.41
CA ARG A 98 -10.41 -17.57 -14.66
C ARG A 98 -9.22 -16.71 -14.25
N PRO A 99 -8.11 -17.29 -13.79
CA PRO A 99 -6.88 -16.53 -13.52
C PRO A 99 -6.51 -15.65 -14.71
N ALA A 100 -6.26 -14.38 -14.44
CA ALA A 100 -5.76 -13.43 -15.42
C ALA A 100 -4.38 -13.90 -15.89
N THR A 101 -4.11 -13.81 -17.19
CA THR A 101 -2.75 -13.96 -17.69
C THR A 101 -1.94 -12.75 -17.22
N PRO A 102 -0.79 -12.93 -16.55
CA PRO A 102 0.09 -11.82 -16.22
C PRO A 102 0.44 -11.05 -17.49
N LEU A 103 0.35 -9.72 -17.44
CA LEU A 103 0.88 -8.89 -18.51
C LEU A 103 2.40 -9.14 -18.57
N ALA A 104 2.93 -9.47 -19.74
CA ALA A 104 4.37 -9.61 -19.91
C ALA A 104 5.04 -8.25 -19.61
N SER A 105 5.97 -8.26 -18.66
CA SER A 105 6.79 -7.11 -18.26
C SER A 105 7.79 -6.68 -19.33
#